data_AF-A0AAE6V4P0-F1
#
_entry.id   AF-A0AAE6V4P0-F1
#
_cell.length_a   1.000
_cell.length_b   1.000
_cell.length_c   1.000
_cell.angle_alpha   90.00
_cell.angle_beta   90.00
_cell.angle_gamma   90.00
#
_symmetry.space_group_name_H-M   'P 1'
#
loop_
_entity.id
_entity.type
_entity.pdbx_description
1 polymer ?
#
loop_
_entity_poly.entity_id
_entity_poly.type
_entity_poly.pdbx_seq_one_letter_code
_entity_poly.pdbx_strand_id
1 'polypeptide(L)'
;MDGKVECVSGALVSSVTAPPDTAPRVLDPLKLMGWYDLSVAGKSRVAGRDAVIVTLTPRDQHRYAFELHLDRNTGLPLRSLMLNDKGQLLERFQMTRLDTDEPPGDDDLRPSATCKPVQHGGPVSNDSVAGWRSDWLPPGFELVNSSVRRDPKHKSSVSSLMYDDGLARFSVFLEPVNDDGGTDMRTQLGPTSAVSRRLNTPKGKVMVTVVGEIPLGTAERVALSMRPQDAQARQ
;
A
#
# COMPACT_ATOMS: atom_id res chain seq x y z
N MET A 1 -7.35 13.68 21.09
CA MET A 1 -7.06 14.32 19.79
C MET A 1 -7.80 15.64 19.78
N ASP A 2 -7.06 16.73 19.77
CA ASP A 2 -7.50 18.12 19.94
C ASP A 2 -7.82 18.83 18.62
N GLY A 3 -7.86 18.09 17.50
CA GLY A 3 -8.25 18.60 16.18
C GLY A 3 -7.15 19.35 15.43
N LYS A 4 -5.94 19.46 15.99
CA LYS A 4 -4.80 20.12 15.33
C LYS A 4 -4.13 19.20 14.32
N VAL A 5 -3.60 19.80 13.24
CA VAL A 5 -2.77 19.10 12.27
C VAL A 5 -1.42 18.74 12.91
N GLU A 6 -1.29 17.48 13.31
CA GLU A 6 -0.01 16.91 13.74
C GLU A 6 0.62 16.13 12.59
N CYS A 7 1.89 16.43 12.30
CA CYS A 7 2.63 15.64 11.32
C CYS A 7 2.96 14.26 11.89
N VAL A 8 2.35 13.23 11.32
CA VAL A 8 2.67 11.82 11.60
C VAL A 8 3.93 11.46 10.83
N SER A 9 5.09 11.83 11.36
CA SER A 9 6.37 11.35 10.82
C SER A 9 6.76 10.06 11.52
N GLY A 10 6.74 8.93 10.81
CA GLY A 10 7.63 7.82 11.16
C GLY A 10 9.09 8.29 11.04
N ALA A 11 10.03 7.58 11.66
CA ALA A 11 11.45 7.83 11.44
C ALA A 11 11.77 7.71 9.95
N LEU A 12 11.81 8.85 9.25
CA LEU A 12 12.27 8.90 7.89
C LEU A 12 13.73 8.48 7.93
N VAL A 13 14.03 7.27 7.45
CA VAL A 13 15.38 6.90 7.06
C VAL A 13 15.84 8.04 6.13
N SER A 14 17.03 8.58 6.37
CA SER A 14 17.58 9.84 5.86
C SER A 14 17.74 9.96 4.32
N SER A 15 16.99 9.15 3.59
CA SER A 15 17.13 8.86 2.17
C SER A 15 15.81 8.51 1.48
N VAL A 16 14.66 8.83 2.10
CA VAL A 16 13.37 8.88 1.38
C VAL A 16 13.37 10.14 0.51
N THR A 17 13.97 10.06 -0.68
CA THR A 17 13.66 11.00 -1.76
C THR A 17 12.18 10.90 -2.09
N ALA A 18 11.54 12.06 -2.21
CA ALA A 18 10.14 12.37 -2.56
C ALA A 18 9.14 11.19 -2.49
N PRO A 19 8.01 11.33 -1.77
CA PRO A 19 6.92 10.36 -1.94
C PRO A 19 6.69 10.22 -3.45
N PRO A 20 6.61 8.98 -3.98
CA PRO A 20 6.29 8.81 -5.39
C PRO A 20 5.05 9.61 -5.68
N ASP A 21 4.97 10.20 -6.86
CA ASP A 21 3.84 10.98 -7.35
C ASP A 21 2.62 10.05 -7.39
N THR A 22 2.05 9.77 -6.22
CA THR A 22 0.90 8.91 -6.05
C THR A 22 -0.23 9.79 -6.49
N ALA A 23 -0.62 9.64 -7.76
CA ALA A 23 -1.88 10.12 -8.26
C ALA A 23 -2.96 9.89 -7.18
N PRO A 24 -3.84 10.88 -6.95
CA PRO A 24 -4.88 10.75 -5.95
C PRO A 24 -5.62 9.42 -6.14
N ARG A 25 -5.71 8.61 -5.08
CA ARG A 25 -6.45 7.36 -5.11
C ARG A 25 -7.91 7.68 -5.34
N VAL A 26 -8.37 7.51 -6.57
CA VAL A 26 -9.80 7.57 -6.90
C VAL A 26 -10.34 6.16 -6.72
N LEU A 27 -11.24 5.99 -5.74
CA LEU A 27 -12.00 4.75 -5.62
C LEU A 27 -12.98 4.69 -6.80
N ASP A 28 -12.73 3.80 -7.74
CA ASP A 28 -13.62 3.50 -8.85
C ASP A 28 -14.45 2.24 -8.53
N PRO A 29 -15.73 2.38 -8.19
CA PRO A 29 -16.58 1.25 -7.83
C PRO A 29 -16.72 0.25 -8.98
N LEU A 30 -16.75 0.71 -10.24
CA LEU A 30 -16.92 -0.18 -11.40
C LEU A 30 -15.69 -1.05 -11.60
N LYS A 31 -14.50 -0.47 -11.40
CA LYS A 31 -13.24 -1.21 -11.40
C LYS A 31 -13.20 -2.22 -10.25
N LEU A 32 -13.53 -1.80 -9.02
CA LEU A 32 -13.53 -2.67 -7.84
C LEU A 32 -14.50 -3.84 -7.94
N MET A 33 -15.66 -3.68 -8.58
CA MET A 33 -16.64 -4.77 -8.77
C MET A 33 -16.07 -5.97 -9.55
N GLY A 34 -14.96 -5.81 -10.27
CA GLY A 34 -14.26 -6.91 -10.95
C GLY A 34 -13.63 -7.94 -10.00
N TRP A 35 -13.31 -7.56 -8.76
CA TRP A 35 -12.63 -8.42 -7.78
C TRP A 35 -13.19 -8.33 -6.36
N TYR A 36 -14.13 -7.42 -6.11
CA TYR A 36 -14.94 -7.34 -4.91
C TYR A 36 -16.42 -7.48 -5.24
N ASP A 37 -17.18 -8.05 -4.32
CA ASP A 37 -18.63 -7.93 -4.25
C ASP A 37 -18.97 -6.75 -3.33
N LEU A 38 -19.62 -5.74 -3.91
CA LEU A 38 -20.01 -4.52 -3.20
C LEU A 38 -21.47 -4.62 -2.82
N SER A 39 -21.79 -4.47 -1.54
CA SER A 39 -23.18 -4.51 -1.07
C SER A 39 -23.44 -3.52 0.05
N VAL A 40 -24.70 -3.08 0.15
CA VAL A 40 -25.19 -2.26 1.26
C VAL A 40 -25.72 -3.19 2.34
N ALA A 41 -24.97 -3.31 3.44
CA ALA A 41 -25.28 -4.26 4.51
C ALA A 41 -26.25 -3.69 5.57
N GLY A 42 -26.45 -2.37 5.60
CA GLY A 42 -27.43 -1.77 6.51
C GLY A 42 -27.14 -0.31 6.86
N LYS A 43 -27.59 0.07 8.06
CA LYS A 43 -27.42 1.42 8.63
C LYS A 43 -26.71 1.32 9.97
N SER A 44 -26.02 2.38 10.36
CA SER A 44 -25.29 2.46 11.63
C SER A 44 -25.25 3.91 12.11
N ARG A 45 -24.69 4.12 13.31
CA ARG A 45 -24.40 5.45 13.84
C ARG A 45 -22.95 5.48 14.34
N VAL A 46 -22.15 6.42 13.84
CA VAL A 46 -20.72 6.57 14.16
C VAL A 46 -20.42 8.05 14.39
N ALA A 47 -19.61 8.39 15.40
CA ALA A 47 -19.31 9.78 15.76
C ALA A 47 -20.56 10.68 15.95
N GLY A 48 -21.68 10.09 16.39
CA GLY A 48 -22.96 10.78 16.55
C GLY A 48 -23.77 10.96 15.26
N ARG A 49 -23.27 10.52 14.11
CA ARG A 49 -23.83 10.74 12.76
C ARG A 49 -24.40 9.45 12.16
N ASP A 50 -25.48 9.58 11.39
CA ASP A 50 -26.08 8.46 10.66
C ASP A 50 -25.16 8.01 9.52
N ALA A 51 -24.98 6.70 9.37
CA ALA A 51 -24.13 6.13 8.35
C ALA A 51 -24.77 4.92 7.65
N VAL A 52 -24.39 4.69 6.40
CA VAL A 52 -24.71 3.50 5.62
C VAL A 52 -23.52 2.53 5.68
N ILE A 53 -23.81 1.25 5.91
CA ILE A 53 -22.78 0.21 5.93
C ILE A 53 -22.64 -0.34 4.51
N VAL A 54 -21.44 -0.22 3.94
CA VAL A 54 -21.06 -0.79 2.64
C VAL A 54 -19.96 -1.82 2.87
N THR A 55 -20.16 -3.04 2.39
CA THR A 55 -19.16 -4.10 2.47
C THR A 55 -18.51 -4.33 1.11
N LEU A 56 -17.20 -4.55 1.10
CA LEU A 56 -16.40 -4.97 -0.04
C LEU A 56 -15.83 -6.35 0.25
N THR A 57 -16.54 -7.38 -0.21
CA THR A 57 -16.18 -8.78 0.02
C THR A 57 -15.31 -9.29 -1.14
N PRO A 58 -14.09 -9.80 -0.91
CA PRO A 58 -13.23 -10.31 -1.97
C PRO A 58 -13.89 -11.44 -2.75
N ARG A 59 -13.73 -11.45 -4.08
CA ARG A 59 -14.12 -12.57 -4.95
C ARG A 59 -13.07 -13.70 -4.98
N ASP A 60 -11.92 -13.46 -4.37
CA ASP A 60 -10.80 -14.39 -4.25
C ASP A 60 -10.16 -14.32 -2.85
N GLN A 61 -9.30 -15.28 -2.55
CA GLN A 61 -8.57 -15.37 -1.28
C GLN A 61 -7.33 -14.47 -1.23
N HIS A 62 -7.14 -13.57 -2.19
CA HIS A 62 -5.87 -12.87 -2.39
C HIS A 62 -5.83 -11.47 -1.79
N ARG A 63 -6.91 -11.02 -1.17
CA ARG A 63 -7.06 -9.69 -0.56
C ARG A 63 -8.00 -9.75 0.65
N TYR A 64 -7.95 -8.71 1.49
CA TYR A 64 -8.80 -8.59 2.67
C TYR A 64 -10.15 -7.96 2.34
N ALA A 65 -11.15 -8.24 3.17
CA ALA A 65 -12.47 -7.63 3.08
C ALA A 65 -12.52 -6.30 3.83
N PHE A 66 -13.40 -5.40 3.39
CA PHE A 66 -13.64 -4.12 4.06
C PHE A 66 -15.11 -3.95 4.44
N GLU A 67 -15.37 -3.41 5.62
CA GLU A 67 -16.67 -2.86 6.02
C GLU A 67 -16.51 -1.36 6.26
N LEU A 68 -17.17 -0.55 5.42
CA LEU A 68 -17.12 0.91 5.44
C LEU A 68 -18.44 1.46 5.98
N HIS A 69 -18.35 2.38 6.94
CA HIS A 69 -19.48 3.14 7.44
C HIS A 69 -19.39 4.53 6.87
N LEU A 70 -20.20 4.80 5.85
CA LEU A 70 -20.18 6.06 5.13
C LEU A 70 -21.21 7.00 5.71
N ASP A 71 -20.81 8.21 6.09
CA ASP A 71 -21.68 9.26 6.56
C ASP A 71 -22.80 9.50 5.55
N ARG A 72 -24.05 9.48 6.00
CA ARG A 72 -25.21 9.53 5.10
C ARG A 72 -25.31 10.86 4.35
N ASN A 73 -24.78 11.94 4.92
CA ASN A 73 -24.90 13.29 4.36
C ASN A 73 -23.76 13.62 3.41
N THR A 74 -22.53 13.19 3.74
CA THR A 74 -21.30 13.59 3.03
C THR A 74 -20.64 12.45 2.24
N GLY A 75 -20.96 11.19 2.55
CA GLY A 75 -20.29 10.02 2.01
C GLY A 75 -18.91 9.75 2.63
N LEU A 76 -18.44 10.56 3.59
CA LEU A 76 -17.14 10.37 4.23
C LEU A 76 -17.09 9.06 5.04
N PRO A 77 -15.98 8.30 5.00
CA PRO A 77 -15.83 7.07 5.79
C PRO A 77 -15.63 7.39 7.27
N LEU A 78 -16.68 7.19 8.09
CA LEU A 78 -16.65 7.40 9.54
C LEU A 78 -15.99 6.23 10.29
N ARG A 79 -16.09 5.02 9.73
CA ARG A 79 -15.45 3.81 10.24
C ARG A 79 -15.06 2.91 9.09
N SER A 80 -13.86 2.36 9.14
CA SER A 80 -13.38 1.34 8.21
C SER A 80 -12.87 0.16 9.02
N LEU A 81 -13.36 -1.04 8.72
CA LEU A 81 -12.91 -2.29 9.29
C LEU A 81 -12.26 -3.13 8.20
N MET A 82 -11.01 -3.56 8.42
CA MET A 82 -10.35 -4.53 7.55
C MET A 82 -10.46 -5.92 8.18
N LEU A 83 -10.96 -6.89 7.42
CA LEU A 83 -11.25 -8.24 7.89
C LEU A 83 -10.45 -9.28 7.10
N ASN A 84 -9.92 -10.30 7.78
CA ASN A 84 -9.32 -11.44 7.11
C ASN A 84 -10.35 -12.42 6.52
N ASP A 85 -9.88 -13.47 5.86
CA ASP A 85 -10.67 -14.55 5.27
C ASP A 85 -11.56 -15.31 6.27
N LYS A 86 -11.25 -15.24 7.56
CA LYS A 86 -12.02 -15.80 8.67
C LYS A 86 -12.98 -14.79 9.31
N GLY A 87 -13.11 -13.59 8.74
CA GLY A 87 -13.92 -12.51 9.29
C GLY A 87 -13.34 -11.87 10.56
N GLN A 88 -12.07 -12.12 10.88
CA GLN A 88 -11.41 -11.52 12.04
C GLN A 88 -10.92 -10.11 11.71
N LEU A 89 -11.13 -9.19 12.65
CA LEU A 89 -10.72 -7.80 12.53
C LEU A 89 -9.18 -7.67 12.57
N LEU A 90 -8.60 -7.17 11.48
CA LEU A 90 -7.17 -6.87 11.36
C LEU A 90 -6.86 -5.41 11.70
N GLU A 91 -7.71 -4.50 11.26
CA GLU A 91 -7.56 -3.06 11.47
C GLU A 91 -8.92 -2.40 11.65
N ARG A 92 -8.95 -1.37 12.50
CA ARG A 92 -10.09 -0.48 12.67
C ARG A 92 -9.61 0.96 12.61
N PHE A 93 -10.10 1.69 11.61
CA PHE A 93 -10.12 3.14 11.62
C PHE A 93 -11.52 3.60 12.05
N GLN A 94 -11.61 4.56 12.97
CA GLN A 94 -12.90 5.10 13.41
C GLN A 94 -12.78 6.55 13.86
N MET A 95 -13.59 7.42 13.28
CA MET A 95 -13.75 8.79 13.74
C MET A 95 -14.52 8.81 15.07
N THR A 96 -14.04 9.61 16.01
CA THR A 96 -14.72 9.86 17.29
C THR A 96 -15.56 11.13 17.25
N ARG A 97 -15.17 12.10 16.42
CA ARG A 97 -15.87 13.36 16.15
C ARG A 97 -15.64 13.75 14.70
N LEU A 98 -16.67 14.27 14.04
CA LEU A 98 -16.59 14.89 12.72
C LEU A 98 -17.51 16.11 12.69
N ASP A 99 -16.90 17.28 12.51
CA ASP A 99 -17.59 18.52 12.22
C ASP A 99 -17.50 18.80 10.72
N THR A 100 -18.64 19.09 10.10
CA THR A 100 -18.76 19.36 8.66
C THR A 100 -19.37 20.72 8.38
N ASP A 101 -19.78 21.43 9.43
CA ASP A 101 -20.59 22.64 9.30
C ASP A 101 -19.70 23.88 9.17
N GLU A 102 -18.51 23.85 9.79
CA GLU A 102 -17.50 24.91 9.72
C GLU A 102 -16.20 24.39 9.08
N PRO A 103 -15.74 24.99 7.96
CA PRO A 103 -14.45 24.63 7.38
C PRO A 103 -13.31 25.11 8.28
N PRO A 104 -12.16 24.40 8.32
CA PRO A 104 -11.00 24.82 9.09
C PRO A 104 -10.47 26.16 8.59
N GLY A 105 -10.00 27.02 9.51
CA GLY A 105 -9.32 28.26 9.16
C GLY A 105 -7.87 28.04 8.74
N ASP A 106 -7.25 29.06 8.12
CA ASP A 106 -5.85 28.98 7.67
C ASP A 106 -4.87 28.63 8.81
N ASP A 107 -5.16 29.08 10.04
CA ASP A 107 -4.36 28.78 11.22
C ASP A 107 -4.43 27.29 11.63
N ASP A 108 -5.57 26.62 11.43
CA ASP A 108 -5.74 25.19 11.70
C ASP A 108 -4.95 24.33 10.71
N LEU A 109 -4.69 24.87 9.51
CA LEU A 109 -3.93 24.21 8.45
C LEU A 109 -2.42 24.45 8.56
N ARG A 110 -1.95 25.28 9.50
CA ARG A 110 -0.52 25.51 9.69
C ARG A 110 0.15 24.25 10.25
N PRO A 111 1.25 23.79 9.64
CA PRO A 111 1.95 22.62 10.12
C PRO A 111 2.60 22.87 11.48
N SER A 112 2.74 21.82 12.29
CA SER A 112 3.49 21.88 13.55
C SER A 112 4.97 22.22 13.32
N ALA A 113 5.65 22.78 14.32
CA ALA A 113 7.08 23.10 14.24
C ALA A 113 7.99 21.88 13.97
N THR A 114 7.51 20.68 14.30
CA THR A 114 8.19 19.40 14.01
C THR A 114 8.01 18.94 12.56
N CYS A 115 7.10 19.55 11.81
CA CYS A 115 6.85 19.21 10.43
C CYS A 115 7.93 19.82 9.53
N LYS A 116 8.75 18.95 8.93
CA LYS A 116 9.80 19.37 8.02
C LYS A 116 9.25 19.49 6.61
N PRO A 117 9.58 20.56 5.86
CA PRO A 117 9.20 20.65 4.46
C PRO A 117 9.85 19.52 3.67
N VAL A 118 9.07 18.87 2.82
CA VAL A 118 9.59 17.89 1.87
C VAL A 118 10.32 18.62 0.75
N GLN A 119 11.56 18.22 0.46
CA GLN A 119 12.22 18.64 -0.76
C GLN A 119 11.67 17.79 -1.90
N HIS A 120 11.02 18.42 -2.87
CA HIS A 120 10.72 17.76 -4.13
C HIS A 120 12.07 17.45 -4.79
N GLY A 121 12.44 16.17 -4.79
CA GLY A 121 13.57 15.72 -5.60
C GLY A 121 13.29 16.15 -7.04
N GLY A 122 14.32 16.65 -7.74
CA GLY A 122 14.23 16.91 -9.18
C GLY A 122 13.67 15.70 -9.93
N PRO A 123 13.20 15.88 -11.17
CA PRO A 123 12.40 14.90 -11.90
C PRO A 123 12.98 13.51 -11.72
N VAL A 124 12.26 12.66 -10.99
CA VAL A 124 12.59 11.24 -10.90
C VAL A 124 12.42 10.76 -12.32
N SER A 125 13.51 10.54 -13.02
CA SER A 125 13.48 9.94 -14.34
C SER A 125 12.71 8.63 -14.19
N ASN A 126 11.48 8.57 -14.73
CA ASN A 126 10.65 7.36 -14.85
C ASN A 126 11.31 6.29 -15.75
N ASP A 127 12.59 6.45 -16.08
CA ASP A 127 13.33 5.74 -17.11
C ASP A 127 13.96 4.42 -16.66
N SER A 128 13.66 3.92 -15.46
CA SER A 128 14.02 2.54 -15.13
C SER A 128 12.82 1.76 -14.62
N VAL A 129 12.05 1.20 -15.55
CA VAL A 129 11.39 -0.10 -15.29
C VAL A 129 12.46 -0.97 -14.68
N ALA A 130 12.21 -1.50 -13.48
CA ALA A 130 13.27 -2.09 -12.66
C ALA A 130 13.95 -3.34 -13.28
N GLY A 131 13.69 -3.69 -14.54
CA GLY A 131 14.18 -4.92 -15.17
C GLY A 131 13.61 -6.15 -14.47
N TRP A 132 12.46 -6.00 -13.81
CA TRP A 132 11.78 -7.04 -13.04
C TRP A 132 10.30 -6.98 -13.35
N ARG A 133 9.68 -8.15 -13.40
CA ARG A 133 8.24 -8.33 -13.50
C ARG A 133 7.80 -9.46 -12.56
N SER A 134 6.51 -9.52 -12.27
CA SER A 134 5.92 -10.73 -11.70
C SER A 134 5.24 -11.54 -12.79
N ASP A 135 5.50 -12.85 -12.86
CA ASP A 135 4.78 -13.77 -13.75
C ASP A 135 3.40 -14.14 -13.20
N TRP A 136 3.12 -13.81 -11.93
CA TRP A 136 1.80 -13.98 -11.33
C TRP A 136 1.46 -12.79 -10.43
N LEU A 137 0.23 -12.29 -10.59
CA LEU A 137 -0.37 -11.30 -9.71
C LEU A 137 -1.81 -11.74 -9.42
N PRO A 138 -2.37 -11.37 -8.25
CA PRO A 138 -3.80 -11.50 -8.07
C PRO A 138 -4.55 -10.66 -9.12
N PRO A 139 -5.73 -11.09 -9.58
CA PRO A 139 -6.51 -10.35 -10.56
C PRO A 139 -6.73 -8.88 -10.16
N GLY A 140 -6.62 -7.95 -11.10
CA GLY A 140 -6.85 -6.52 -10.84
C GLY A 140 -5.68 -5.75 -10.24
N PHE A 141 -4.62 -6.40 -9.75
CA PHE A 141 -3.40 -5.70 -9.35
C PHE A 141 -2.57 -5.26 -10.55
N GLU A 142 -2.23 -3.97 -10.59
CA GLU A 142 -1.46 -3.34 -11.67
C GLU A 142 -0.21 -2.65 -11.10
N LEU A 143 0.87 -2.61 -11.88
CA LEU A 143 2.09 -1.88 -11.50
C LEU A 143 1.82 -0.38 -11.61
N VAL A 144 1.81 0.33 -10.48
CA VAL A 144 1.55 1.78 -10.42
C VAL A 144 2.80 2.62 -10.23
N ASN A 145 3.90 2.02 -9.78
CA ASN A 145 5.18 2.71 -9.64
C ASN A 145 6.35 1.72 -9.68
N SER A 146 7.49 2.15 -10.24
CA SER A 146 8.76 1.42 -10.18
C SER A 146 9.93 2.37 -10.01
N SER A 147 10.87 2.02 -9.14
CA SER A 147 12.09 2.80 -8.95
C SER A 147 13.29 1.91 -8.62
N VAL A 148 14.48 2.40 -8.94
CA VAL A 148 15.74 1.77 -8.53
C VAL A 148 16.49 2.74 -7.65
N ARG A 149 16.69 2.36 -6.39
CA ARG A 149 17.50 3.12 -5.45
C ARG A 149 18.90 2.53 -5.38
N ARG A 150 19.92 3.35 -5.60
CA ARG A 150 21.33 2.94 -5.47
C ARG A 150 21.90 3.50 -4.17
N ASP A 151 22.66 2.68 -3.46
CA ASP A 151 23.52 3.13 -2.37
C ASP A 151 24.97 3.19 -2.88
N PRO A 152 25.50 4.39 -3.17
CA PRO A 152 26.87 4.53 -3.66
C PRO A 152 27.92 4.07 -2.65
N LYS A 153 27.63 4.12 -1.34
CA LYS A 153 28.58 3.73 -0.28
C LYS A 153 28.73 2.22 -0.19
N HIS A 154 27.63 1.49 -0.35
CA HIS A 154 27.62 0.03 -0.26
C HIS A 154 27.64 -0.67 -1.62
N LYS A 155 27.68 0.08 -2.73
CA LYS A 155 27.57 -0.45 -4.11
C LYS A 155 26.36 -1.37 -4.29
N SER A 156 25.32 -1.20 -3.48
CA SER A 156 24.09 -1.98 -3.55
C SER A 156 23.02 -1.19 -4.29
N SER A 157 22.06 -1.91 -4.86
CA SER A 157 20.88 -1.31 -5.46
C SER A 157 19.65 -2.08 -5.06
N VAL A 158 18.61 -1.37 -4.64
CA VAL A 158 17.30 -1.94 -4.34
C VAL A 158 16.33 -1.47 -5.40
N SER A 159 15.77 -2.42 -6.13
CA SER A 159 14.64 -2.18 -7.02
C SER A 159 13.34 -2.25 -6.20
N SER A 160 12.40 -1.36 -6.45
CA SER A 160 11.08 -1.38 -5.83
C SER A 160 9.98 -1.30 -6.89
N LEU A 161 8.98 -2.15 -6.76
CA LEU A 161 7.77 -2.19 -7.59
C LEU A 161 6.56 -2.03 -6.68
N MET A 162 5.62 -1.16 -7.01
CA MET A 162 4.40 -0.97 -6.25
C MET A 162 3.19 -1.43 -7.07
N TYR A 163 2.36 -2.29 -6.50
CA TYR A 163 1.17 -2.82 -7.11
C TYR A 163 -0.08 -2.40 -6.35
N ASP A 164 -1.16 -2.15 -7.07
CA ASP A 164 -2.42 -1.60 -6.56
C ASP A 164 -3.60 -2.22 -7.31
N ASP A 165 -4.67 -2.55 -6.59
CA ASP A 165 -5.94 -3.05 -7.16
C ASP A 165 -7.09 -2.05 -7.03
N GLY A 166 -6.80 -0.77 -6.80
CA GLY A 166 -7.77 0.27 -6.47
C GLY A 166 -8.11 0.38 -4.98
N LEU A 167 -7.83 -0.64 -4.16
CA LEU A 167 -8.09 -0.63 -2.71
C LEU A 167 -6.89 -1.09 -1.90
N ALA A 168 -6.45 -2.33 -2.09
CA ALA A 168 -5.28 -2.94 -1.49
C ALA A 168 -4.00 -2.65 -2.29
N ARG A 169 -2.88 -2.65 -1.59
CA ARG A 169 -1.57 -2.30 -2.15
C ARG A 169 -0.46 -3.11 -1.51
N PHE A 170 0.53 -3.45 -2.32
CA PHE A 170 1.78 -4.03 -1.84
C PHE A 170 2.96 -3.52 -2.64
N SER A 171 4.13 -3.54 -2.02
CA SER A 171 5.41 -3.23 -2.64
C SER A 171 6.29 -4.47 -2.66
N VAL A 172 7.05 -4.64 -3.74
CA VAL A 172 8.06 -5.67 -3.91
C VAL A 172 9.42 -5.00 -3.98
N PHE A 173 10.32 -5.36 -3.07
CA PHE A 173 11.70 -4.90 -3.02
C PHE A 173 12.61 -6.03 -3.48
N LEU A 174 13.56 -5.72 -4.36
CA LEU A 174 14.50 -6.68 -4.91
C LEU A 174 15.92 -6.17 -4.66
N GLU A 175 16.65 -6.91 -3.82
CA GLU A 175 17.99 -6.58 -3.38
C GLU A 175 18.96 -7.72 -3.76
N PRO A 176 20.02 -7.46 -4.55
CA PRO A 176 21.07 -8.44 -4.75
C PRO A 176 21.76 -8.78 -3.43
N VAL A 177 21.94 -10.06 -3.14
CA VAL A 177 22.57 -10.52 -1.90
C VAL A 177 23.77 -11.43 -2.20
N ASN A 178 24.81 -11.32 -1.39
CA ASN A 178 25.91 -12.29 -1.36
C ASN A 178 25.47 -13.53 -0.54
N ASP A 179 26.14 -14.67 -0.73
CA ASP A 179 25.72 -15.99 -0.22
C ASP A 179 25.40 -16.07 1.29
N ASP A 180 25.92 -15.15 2.11
CA ASP A 180 25.72 -15.07 3.56
C ASP A 180 24.63 -14.07 4.01
N GLY A 181 23.94 -13.39 3.09
CA GLY A 181 23.00 -12.29 3.40
C GLY A 181 21.51 -12.67 3.39
N GLY A 182 20.80 -12.35 4.48
CA GLY A 182 19.33 -12.22 4.56
C GLY A 182 18.55 -13.52 4.75
N THR A 183 17.79 -13.65 5.84
CA THR A 183 17.00 -14.88 6.13
C THR A 183 15.62 -14.81 5.48
N ASP A 184 15.13 -15.95 4.99
CA ASP A 184 13.71 -16.07 4.61
C ASP A 184 12.84 -15.66 5.80
N MET A 185 11.89 -14.76 5.56
CA MET A 185 11.07 -14.17 6.61
C MET A 185 9.61 -14.28 6.23
N ARG A 186 8.76 -14.59 7.20
CA ARG A 186 7.30 -14.48 7.09
C ARG A 186 6.79 -13.86 8.38
N THR A 187 6.31 -12.63 8.31
CA THR A 187 5.77 -11.91 9.46
C THR A 187 4.52 -11.13 9.07
N GLN A 188 3.64 -10.89 10.04
CA GLN A 188 2.41 -10.15 9.83
C GLN A 188 2.19 -9.13 10.96
N LEU A 189 2.35 -7.87 10.58
CA LEU A 189 2.05 -6.59 11.25
C LEU A 189 0.57 -6.18 11.21
N GLY A 190 -0.35 -6.81 11.96
CA GLY A 190 -1.78 -6.48 11.85
C GLY A 190 -2.31 -6.76 10.43
N PRO A 191 -2.76 -5.76 9.66
CA PRO A 191 -3.10 -5.96 8.25
C PRO A 191 -1.89 -6.08 7.32
N THR A 192 -0.68 -5.67 7.74
CA THR A 192 0.49 -5.64 6.87
C THR A 192 1.26 -6.96 6.92
N SER A 193 1.27 -7.70 5.82
CA SER A 193 2.15 -8.87 5.63
C SER A 193 3.51 -8.44 5.12
N ALA A 194 4.57 -9.10 5.60
CA ALA A 194 5.92 -9.00 5.04
C ALA A 194 6.53 -10.39 4.83
N VAL A 195 6.91 -10.69 3.59
CA VAL A 195 7.52 -11.96 3.19
C VAL A 195 8.81 -11.71 2.43
N SER A 196 9.90 -12.32 2.89
CA SER A 196 11.20 -12.30 2.20
C SER A 196 11.56 -13.70 1.71
N ARG A 197 11.89 -13.83 0.42
CA ARG A 197 12.33 -15.07 -0.22
C ARG A 197 13.57 -14.85 -1.06
N ARG A 198 14.55 -15.74 -0.93
CA ARG A 198 15.71 -15.77 -1.84
C ARG A 198 15.33 -16.38 -3.19
N LEU A 199 15.71 -15.72 -4.27
CA LEU A 199 15.63 -16.23 -5.65
C LEU A 199 17.02 -16.36 -6.26
N ASN A 200 17.29 -17.50 -6.89
CA ASN A 200 18.48 -17.69 -7.72
C ASN A 200 18.17 -17.19 -9.14
N THR A 201 18.94 -16.24 -9.64
CA THR A 201 18.83 -15.76 -11.03
C THR A 201 20.13 -16.03 -11.78
N PRO A 202 20.12 -16.01 -13.13
CA PRO A 202 21.36 -16.11 -13.91
C PRO A 202 22.40 -15.05 -13.59
N LYS A 203 21.99 -13.90 -13.01
CA LYS A 203 22.88 -12.78 -12.63
C LYS A 203 23.31 -12.80 -11.16
N GLY A 204 22.90 -13.82 -10.39
CA GLY A 204 23.20 -13.94 -8.96
C GLY A 204 21.96 -14.12 -8.09
N LYS A 205 22.17 -14.17 -6.78
CA LYS A 205 21.11 -14.33 -5.78
C LYS A 205 20.46 -12.98 -5.46
N VAL A 206 19.15 -12.99 -5.32
CA VAL A 206 18.35 -11.79 -5.02
C VAL A 206 17.41 -12.10 -3.88
N MET A 207 17.36 -11.23 -2.89
CA MET A 207 16.32 -11.23 -1.86
C MET A 207 15.10 -10.46 -2.37
N VAL A 208 13.96 -11.14 -2.44
CA VAL A 208 12.67 -10.54 -2.79
C VAL A 208 11.86 -10.36 -1.53
N THR A 209 11.54 -9.13 -1.18
CA THR A 209 10.72 -8.79 -0.02
C THR A 209 9.41 -8.15 -0.47
N VAL A 210 8.28 -8.79 -0.16
CA VAL A 210 6.94 -8.28 -0.44
C VAL A 210 6.35 -7.75 0.85
N VAL A 211 5.90 -6.50 0.85
CA VAL A 211 5.25 -5.84 2.00
C VAL A 211 3.95 -5.20 1.57
N GLY A 212 2.83 -5.50 2.24
CA GLY A 212 1.56 -4.84 1.95
C GLY A 212 0.37 -5.40 2.70
N GLU A 213 -0.77 -4.77 2.49
CA GLU A 213 -2.07 -5.09 3.10
C GLU A 213 -2.76 -6.23 2.33
N ILE A 214 -2.08 -7.37 2.25
CA ILE A 214 -2.52 -8.58 1.55
C ILE A 214 -2.29 -9.83 2.41
N PRO A 215 -3.06 -10.92 2.23
CA PRO A 215 -2.82 -12.19 2.90
C PRO A 215 -1.39 -12.70 2.72
N LEU A 216 -0.85 -13.33 3.78
CA LEU A 216 0.53 -13.83 3.80
C LEU A 216 0.84 -14.83 2.67
N GLY A 217 -0.14 -15.65 2.28
CA GLY A 217 -0.04 -16.57 1.15
C GLY A 217 0.07 -15.85 -0.20
N THR A 218 -0.62 -14.72 -0.36
CA THR A 218 -0.50 -13.85 -1.54
C THR A 218 0.90 -13.25 -1.63
N ALA A 219 1.38 -12.66 -0.54
CA ALA A 219 2.72 -12.04 -0.50
C ALA A 219 3.83 -13.05 -0.84
N GLU A 220 3.73 -14.27 -0.31
CA GLU A 220 4.66 -15.35 -0.64
C GLU A 220 4.59 -15.78 -2.11
N ARG A 221 3.38 -15.96 -2.66
CA ARG A 221 3.22 -16.36 -4.05
C ARG A 221 3.76 -15.29 -5.01
N VAL A 222 3.53 -14.00 -4.70
CA VAL A 222 4.14 -12.89 -5.45
C VAL A 222 5.67 -12.97 -5.37
N ALA A 223 6.23 -13.13 -4.16
CA ALA A 223 7.69 -13.17 -3.97
C ALA A 223 8.35 -14.26 -4.84
N LEU A 224 7.74 -15.45 -4.90
CA LEU A 224 8.22 -16.59 -5.69
C LEU A 224 7.97 -16.43 -7.21
N SER A 225 7.14 -15.48 -7.62
CA SER A 225 6.76 -15.24 -9.02
C SER A 225 7.56 -14.13 -9.70
N MET A 226 8.46 -13.47 -8.96
CA MET A 226 9.31 -12.41 -9.50
C MET A 226 10.36 -12.98 -10.47
N ARG A 227 10.52 -12.33 -11.62
CA ARG A 227 11.51 -12.68 -12.64
C ARG A 227 12.23 -11.47 -13.18
N PRO A 228 13.53 -11.61 -13.54
CA PRO A 228 14.19 -10.63 -14.37
C PRO A 228 13.43 -10.47 -15.69
N GLN A 229 13.24 -9.23 -16.12
CA GLN A 229 12.71 -8.90 -17.43
C GLN A 229 13.89 -8.78 -18.39
N ASP A 230 14.04 -9.76 -19.29
CA ASP A 230 15.05 -9.68 -20.34
C ASP A 230 14.75 -8.52 -21.28
N ALA A 231 15.75 -7.68 -21.53
CA ALA A 231 15.65 -6.51 -22.41
C ALA A 231 15.44 -6.88 -23.90
N GLN A 232 15.38 -8.17 -24.25
CA GLN A 232 15.30 -8.67 -25.62
C GLN A 232 13.87 -8.92 -26.13
N ALA A 233 12.83 -8.78 -25.31
CA ALA A 233 11.44 -8.98 -25.74
C ALA A 233 10.76 -7.72 -26.31
N ARG A 234 11.55 -6.73 -26.76
CA ARG A 234 11.09 -5.62 -27.61
C ARG A 234 11.75 -5.76 -28.99
N GLN A 235 11.27 -6.72 -29.77
CA GLN A 235 11.45 -6.76 -31.23
C GLN A 235 10.12 -7.09 -31.87
#